data_AF-A0A970RXX4-F1
#
_entry.id   AF-A0A970RXX4-F1
#
_cell.length_a   1.000
_cell.length_b   1.000
_cell.length_c   1.000
_cell.angle_alpha   90.00
_cell.angle_beta   90.00
_cell.angle_gamma   90.00
#
_symmetry.space_group_name_H-M   'P 1'
#
loop_
_entity.id
_entity.type
_entity.pdbx_description
1 polymer ?
#
loop_
_entity_poly.entity_id
_entity_poly.type
_entity_poly.pdbx_seq_one_letter_code
_entity_poly.pdbx_strand_id
1 'polypeptide(L)'
;MLNQNQRKAVFANDRFIFLLAGAGTGKTRVIVERVKRMLKEGLNPAKMLIISFTKKSVGDLKWRLNERKDLLITTFHGFCYKMLKEERELNIVEEEKLIEKGFNKDQLNLIEITKRANKKTKLTIKYQKFLQENKWLDFSDLEILLNKRLATDKRFKQTLKANYKYIFIDEFQDTSMVQFLMLKHFKSNTNQIFCVGDPNQSIYAFRGASEKVINDYIKYFKAKIYYLDLNYRSGENIVRAANNVIRYNKSGFKQKLFTRLKEKSIVVVKYFVNEERQTDFIYSEIYQLLTAGFKQEKIAILYRNHYFANKIKARIFQGYYQRINCLTIHQAKGLEFDIVFLINLQEGDLPHYQSELSEERRLFYVAITRAKKRLYLLAKTDMKKPSRFIRECFV
;
A
#
# COMPACT_ATOMS: atom_id res chain seq x y z
N MET A 1 -14.94 9.04 17.53
CA MET A 1 -13.97 9.70 18.42
C MET A 1 -12.58 9.12 18.17
N LEU A 2 -11.54 9.92 18.36
CA LEU A 2 -10.13 9.51 18.28
C LEU A 2 -9.65 8.92 19.62
N ASN A 3 -8.81 7.88 19.60
CA ASN A 3 -8.14 7.42 20.82
C ASN A 3 -7.01 8.38 21.25
N GLN A 4 -6.42 8.12 22.42
CA GLN A 4 -5.35 8.95 22.98
C GLN A 4 -4.12 9.06 22.05
N ASN A 5 -3.66 7.97 21.44
CA ASN A 5 -2.50 7.97 20.53
C ASN A 5 -2.79 8.71 19.23
N GLN A 6 -3.99 8.55 18.67
CA GLN A 6 -4.45 9.30 17.51
C GLN A 6 -4.57 10.80 17.84
N ARG A 7 -5.13 11.17 19.00
CA ARG A 7 -5.19 12.56 19.47
C ARG A 7 -3.78 13.15 19.60
N LYS A 8 -2.84 12.43 20.24
CA LYS A 8 -1.44 12.86 20.35
C LYS A 8 -0.85 13.20 18.98
N ALA A 9 -1.05 12.35 17.96
CA ALA A 9 -0.56 12.61 16.61
C ALA A 9 -1.29 13.77 15.89
N VAL A 10 -2.62 13.89 16.04
CA VAL A 10 -3.42 14.97 15.43
C VAL A 10 -3.01 16.34 15.95
N PHE A 11 -2.75 16.45 17.25
CA PHE A 11 -2.43 17.71 17.95
C PHE A 11 -0.93 17.94 18.16
N ALA A 12 -0.06 17.06 17.65
CA ALA A 12 1.38 17.24 17.75
C ALA A 12 1.86 18.51 17.02
N ASN A 13 2.78 19.25 17.66
CA ASN A 13 3.38 20.47 17.11
C ASN A 13 4.73 20.23 16.44
N ASP A 14 5.26 18.99 16.49
CA ASP A 14 6.51 18.64 15.81
C ASP A 14 6.43 18.92 14.31
N ARG A 15 7.47 19.56 13.79
CA ARG A 15 7.52 19.99 12.39
C ARG A 15 7.62 18.80 11.42
N PHE A 16 8.37 17.77 11.79
CA PHE A 16 8.52 16.57 11.00
C PHE A 16 8.05 15.37 11.82
N ILE A 17 7.02 14.70 11.34
CA ILE A 17 6.38 13.60 12.05
C ILE A 17 6.38 12.37 11.15
N PHE A 18 6.76 11.23 11.72
CA PHE A 18 6.46 9.92 11.15
C PHE A 18 5.46 9.19 12.06
N LEU A 19 4.24 9.00 11.58
CA LEU A 19 3.21 8.22 12.25
C LEU A 19 3.35 6.75 11.83
N LEU A 20 3.95 5.96 12.71
CA LEU A 20 4.09 4.53 12.55
C LEU A 20 2.80 3.83 12.96
N ALA A 21 2.04 3.36 11.99
CA ALA A 21 0.66 2.97 12.22
C ALA A 21 0.32 1.65 11.52
N GLY A 22 0.02 0.63 12.31
CA GLY A 22 -0.20 -0.71 11.81
C GLY A 22 -1.52 -0.86 11.02
N ALA A 23 -1.82 -2.07 10.57
CA ALA A 23 -3.04 -2.34 9.81
C ALA A 23 -4.29 -2.04 10.64
N GLY A 24 -5.30 -1.38 10.02
CA GLY A 24 -6.58 -1.12 10.68
C GLY A 24 -6.56 -0.09 11.83
N THR A 25 -5.48 0.67 12.01
CA THR A 25 -5.31 1.60 13.15
C THR A 25 -5.86 3.01 12.92
N GLY A 26 -6.42 3.28 11.74
CA GLY A 26 -6.99 4.59 11.39
C GLY A 26 -5.98 5.62 10.88
N LYS A 27 -4.94 5.18 10.16
CA LYS A 27 -3.94 6.02 9.46
C LYS A 27 -4.54 7.25 8.77
N THR A 28 -5.36 7.00 7.76
CA THR A 28 -6.00 8.03 6.94
C THR A 28 -6.93 8.92 7.79
N ARG A 29 -7.56 8.37 8.83
CA ARG A 29 -8.38 9.17 9.77
C ARG A 29 -7.52 10.21 10.49
N VAL A 30 -6.32 9.86 10.94
CA VAL A 30 -5.43 10.83 11.60
C VAL A 30 -5.02 11.95 10.65
N ILE A 31 -4.71 11.64 9.38
CA ILE A 31 -4.43 12.67 8.36
C ILE A 31 -5.64 13.61 8.22
N VAL A 32 -6.84 13.05 8.00
CA VAL A 32 -8.07 13.83 7.80
C VAL A 32 -8.39 14.71 9.01
N GLU A 33 -8.35 14.17 10.23
CA GLU A 33 -8.66 14.93 11.44
C GLU A 33 -7.61 16.01 11.72
N ARG A 34 -6.33 15.75 11.40
CA ARG A 34 -5.27 16.76 11.52
C ARG A 34 -5.48 17.90 10.52
N VAL A 35 -5.81 17.59 9.27
CA VAL A 35 -6.12 18.61 8.26
C VAL A 35 -7.35 19.42 8.67
N LYS A 36 -8.45 18.75 9.08
CA LYS A 36 -9.66 19.44 9.57
C LYS A 36 -9.38 20.37 10.76
N ARG A 37 -8.58 19.92 11.73
CA ARG A 37 -8.12 20.76 12.85
C ARG A 37 -7.38 22.00 12.36
N MET A 38 -6.37 21.82 11.51
CA MET A 38 -5.55 22.92 10.99
C MET A 38 -6.38 23.94 10.20
N LEU A 39 -7.35 23.47 9.42
CA LEU A 39 -8.29 24.35 8.73
C LEU A 39 -9.16 25.14 9.71
N LYS A 40 -9.64 24.50 10.78
CA LYS A 40 -10.42 25.16 11.84
C LYS A 40 -9.60 26.22 12.58
N GLU A 41 -8.29 26.03 12.70
CA GLU A 41 -7.33 27.00 13.26
C GLU A 41 -6.99 28.14 12.28
N GLY A 42 -7.61 28.19 11.10
CA GLY A 42 -7.43 29.28 10.13
C GLY A 42 -6.20 29.13 9.22
N LEU A 43 -5.56 27.96 9.20
CA LEU A 43 -4.41 27.74 8.31
C LEU A 43 -4.86 27.71 6.84
N ASN A 44 -4.11 28.41 5.98
CA ASN A 44 -4.44 28.55 4.57
C ASN A 44 -4.45 27.17 3.84
N PRO A 45 -5.60 26.73 3.30
CA PRO A 45 -5.73 25.46 2.57
C PRO A 45 -4.81 25.36 1.36
N ALA A 46 -4.59 26.47 0.63
CA ALA A 46 -3.73 26.51 -0.55
C ALA A 46 -2.25 26.23 -0.22
N LYS A 47 -1.88 26.31 1.07
CA LYS A 47 -0.54 25.95 1.57
C LYS A 47 -0.43 24.47 1.97
N MET A 48 -1.47 23.66 1.80
CA MET A 48 -1.51 22.25 2.17
C MET A 48 -1.40 21.35 0.93
N LEU A 49 -0.49 20.37 0.99
CA LEU A 49 -0.29 19.33 -0.01
C LEU A 49 -0.50 17.97 0.63
N ILE A 50 -1.44 17.18 0.11
CA ILE A 50 -1.73 15.82 0.58
C ILE A 50 -1.43 14.86 -0.57
N ILE A 51 -0.47 13.97 -0.36
CA ILE A 51 -0.05 12.95 -1.32
C ILE A 51 -0.45 11.57 -0.82
N SER A 52 -1.05 10.77 -1.71
CA SER A 52 -1.31 9.34 -1.47
C SER A 52 -0.88 8.51 -2.69
N PHE A 53 -0.72 7.20 -2.51
CA PHE A 53 -0.09 6.36 -3.54
C PHE A 53 -1.02 6.00 -4.71
N THR A 54 -2.35 5.93 -4.49
CA THR A 54 -3.31 5.49 -5.51
C THR A 54 -4.37 6.55 -5.80
N LYS A 55 -4.89 6.58 -7.04
CA LYS A 55 -6.03 7.44 -7.41
C LYS A 55 -7.25 7.17 -6.53
N LYS A 56 -7.47 5.91 -6.12
CA LYS A 56 -8.56 5.52 -5.22
C LYS A 56 -8.40 6.15 -3.82
N SER A 57 -7.21 6.07 -3.24
CA SER A 57 -6.91 6.69 -1.93
C SER A 57 -7.04 8.21 -1.98
N VAL A 58 -6.64 8.83 -3.10
CA VAL A 58 -6.86 10.27 -3.34
C VAL A 58 -8.36 10.60 -3.37
N GLY A 59 -9.19 9.80 -4.05
CA GLY A 59 -10.64 9.96 -4.05
C GLY A 59 -11.26 9.85 -2.65
N ASP A 60 -10.88 8.85 -1.85
CA ASP A 60 -11.36 8.70 -0.46
C ASP A 60 -10.94 9.90 0.42
N LEU A 61 -9.71 10.39 0.29
CA LEU A 61 -9.23 11.58 1.00
C LEU A 61 -10.01 12.83 0.62
N LYS A 62 -10.28 13.04 -0.68
CA LYS A 62 -11.11 14.16 -1.16
C LYS A 62 -12.51 14.11 -0.58
N TRP A 63 -13.17 12.95 -0.66
CA TRP A 63 -14.51 12.76 -0.11
C TRP A 63 -14.55 13.05 1.40
N ARG A 64 -13.60 12.52 2.18
CA ARG A 64 -13.52 12.76 3.65
C ARG A 64 -13.21 14.20 4.04
N LEU A 65 -12.59 14.96 3.12
CA LEU A 65 -12.28 16.38 3.25
C LEU A 65 -13.28 17.25 2.46
N ASN A 66 -14.48 16.71 2.18
CA ASN A 66 -15.62 17.40 1.60
C ASN A 66 -15.36 17.97 0.18
N GLU A 67 -14.62 17.25 -0.66
CA GLU A 67 -14.35 17.60 -2.08
C GLU A 67 -13.81 19.03 -2.27
N ARG A 68 -13.04 19.50 -1.29
CA ARG A 68 -12.45 20.83 -1.25
C ARG A 68 -11.48 21.08 -2.40
N LYS A 69 -11.80 22.07 -3.24
CA LYS A 69 -10.97 22.48 -4.40
C LYS A 69 -9.76 23.34 -4.02
N ASP A 70 -9.79 23.94 -2.83
CA ASP A 70 -8.73 24.79 -2.27
C ASP A 70 -7.57 23.99 -1.64
N LEU A 71 -7.72 22.66 -1.52
CA LEU A 71 -6.67 21.74 -1.09
C LEU A 71 -6.06 20.99 -2.28
N LEU A 72 -4.74 20.84 -2.30
CA LEU A 72 -4.09 19.96 -3.28
C LEU A 72 -3.99 18.53 -2.73
N ILE A 73 -4.90 17.66 -3.18
CA ILE A 73 -4.90 16.22 -2.87
C ILE A 73 -4.62 15.44 -4.15
N THR A 74 -3.49 14.73 -4.20
CA THR A 74 -2.98 14.12 -5.44
C THR A 74 -2.11 12.88 -5.18
N THR A 75 -1.66 12.22 -6.23
CA THR A 75 -0.58 11.22 -6.17
C THR A 75 0.78 11.88 -6.41
N PHE A 76 1.88 11.17 -6.15
CA PHE A 76 3.23 11.65 -6.52
C PHE A 76 3.29 12.01 -8.01
N HIS A 77 2.87 11.10 -8.89
CA HIS A 77 2.84 11.36 -10.34
C HIS A 77 1.94 12.55 -10.70
N GLY A 78 0.76 12.67 -10.09
CA GLY A 78 -0.14 13.80 -10.33
C GLY A 78 0.45 15.13 -9.85
N PHE A 79 1.20 15.12 -8.75
CA PHE A 79 1.96 16.28 -8.29
C PHE A 79 3.07 16.65 -9.28
N CYS A 80 3.88 15.68 -9.73
CA CYS A 80 4.94 15.89 -10.71
C CYS A 80 4.39 16.47 -12.01
N TYR A 81 3.31 15.88 -12.54
CA TYR A 81 2.64 16.37 -13.73
C TYR A 81 2.21 17.82 -13.58
N LYS A 82 1.54 18.16 -12.47
CA LYS A 82 1.10 19.54 -12.19
C LYS A 82 2.27 20.51 -12.19
N MET A 83 3.40 20.14 -11.57
CA MET A 83 4.56 21.02 -11.45
C MET A 83 5.34 21.21 -12.76
N LEU A 84 5.29 20.23 -13.66
CA LEU A 84 6.05 20.22 -14.91
C LEU A 84 5.25 20.72 -16.12
N LYS A 85 3.91 20.58 -16.11
CA LYS A 85 3.06 20.91 -17.26
C LYS A 85 3.08 22.39 -17.63
N GLU A 86 3.28 23.28 -16.66
CA GLU A 86 3.27 24.74 -16.89
C GLU A 86 4.42 25.21 -17.81
N GLU A 87 5.47 24.40 -18.00
CA GLU A 87 6.67 24.78 -18.75
C GLU A 87 6.86 24.02 -20.06
N ARG A 88 6.25 22.85 -20.19
CA ARG A 88 6.47 21.97 -21.32
C ARG A 88 5.29 21.07 -21.57
N GLU A 89 5.13 20.69 -22.83
CA GLU A 89 4.26 19.60 -23.19
C GLU A 89 4.80 18.28 -22.61
N LEU A 90 3.90 17.48 -22.04
CA LEU A 90 4.18 16.21 -21.39
C LEU A 90 3.41 15.11 -22.11
N ASN A 91 4.07 14.44 -23.06
CA ASN A 91 3.52 13.30 -23.78
C ASN A 91 3.79 12.02 -23.00
N ILE A 92 2.88 11.68 -22.10
CA ILE A 92 3.02 10.50 -21.24
C ILE A 92 2.60 9.25 -22.01
N VAL A 93 3.47 8.24 -22.05
CA VAL A 93 3.18 6.94 -22.65
C VAL A 93 2.66 5.96 -21.58
N GLU A 94 1.59 5.25 -21.92
CA GLU A 94 1.03 4.17 -21.11
C GLU A 94 1.70 2.82 -21.42
N GLU A 95 1.63 1.89 -20.47
CA GLU A 95 2.30 0.59 -20.55
C GLU A 95 1.90 -0.22 -21.79
N GLU A 96 0.61 -0.21 -22.14
CA GLU A 96 0.07 -0.95 -23.29
C GLU A 96 0.77 -0.56 -24.60
N LYS A 97 0.98 0.75 -24.80
CA LYS A 97 1.65 1.27 -25.98
C LYS A 97 3.14 0.88 -26.02
N LEU A 98 3.79 0.73 -24.87
CA LEU A 98 5.17 0.24 -24.81
C LEU A 98 5.25 -1.26 -25.16
N ILE A 99 4.25 -2.03 -24.74
CA ILE A 99 4.13 -3.46 -25.09
C ILE A 99 3.94 -3.62 -26.60
N GLU A 100 3.06 -2.83 -27.22
CA GLU A 100 2.87 -2.79 -28.67
C GLU A 100 4.16 -2.44 -29.44
N LYS A 101 5.07 -1.67 -28.81
CA LYS A 101 6.37 -1.28 -29.37
C LYS A 101 7.49 -2.27 -29.04
N GLY A 102 7.17 -3.43 -28.46
CA GLY A 102 8.10 -4.56 -28.29
C GLY A 102 8.78 -4.65 -26.93
N PHE A 103 8.37 -3.86 -25.93
CA PHE A 103 8.83 -4.02 -24.55
C PHE A 103 7.93 -4.97 -23.78
N ASN A 104 8.44 -6.13 -23.37
CA ASN A 104 7.63 -7.05 -22.56
C ASN A 104 7.52 -6.59 -21.09
N LYS A 105 6.57 -7.16 -20.35
CA LYS A 105 6.30 -6.78 -18.95
C LYS A 105 7.51 -6.96 -18.02
N ASP A 106 8.31 -8.00 -18.23
CA ASP A 106 9.48 -8.26 -17.39
C ASP A 106 10.57 -7.19 -17.62
N GLN A 107 10.77 -6.79 -18.87
CA GLN A 107 11.64 -5.68 -19.23
C GLN A 107 11.15 -4.37 -18.59
N LEU A 108 9.86 -4.06 -18.71
CA LEU A 108 9.29 -2.83 -18.15
C LEU A 108 9.40 -2.78 -16.63
N ASN A 109 9.13 -3.89 -15.95
CA ASN A 109 9.35 -4.00 -14.50
C ASN A 109 10.81 -3.78 -14.12
N LEU A 110 11.76 -4.40 -14.84
CA LEU A 110 13.19 -4.22 -14.59
C LEU A 110 13.64 -2.78 -14.84
N ILE A 111 13.12 -2.14 -15.89
CA ILE A 111 13.35 -0.72 -16.21
C ILE A 111 12.82 0.17 -15.09
N GLU A 112 11.59 -0.05 -14.60
CA GLU A 112 11.01 0.76 -13.51
C GLU A 112 11.86 0.66 -12.23
N ILE A 113 12.25 -0.57 -11.84
CA ILE A 113 13.11 -0.81 -10.68
C ILE A 113 14.45 -0.07 -10.82
N THR A 114 15.10 -0.20 -11.98
CA THR A 114 16.43 0.36 -12.20
C THR A 114 16.42 1.88 -12.33
N LYS A 115 15.42 2.46 -13.02
CA LYS A 115 15.20 3.92 -13.08
C LYS A 115 14.97 4.51 -11.70
N ARG A 116 14.10 3.90 -10.88
CA ARG A 116 13.82 4.37 -9.50
C ARG A 116 14.98 4.14 -8.53
N ALA A 117 15.85 3.17 -8.80
CA ALA A 117 17.11 3.02 -8.08
C ALA A 117 18.22 3.98 -8.58
N ASN A 118 17.93 4.81 -9.59
CA ASN A 118 18.90 5.67 -10.27
C ASN A 118 20.11 4.91 -10.83
N LYS A 119 19.89 3.68 -11.31
CA LYS A 119 20.92 2.81 -11.91
C LYS A 119 20.80 2.82 -13.44
N LYS A 120 21.91 3.05 -14.13
CA LYS A 120 21.99 2.97 -15.59
C LYS A 120 22.44 1.57 -16.02
N THR A 121 21.58 0.88 -16.76
CA THR A 121 21.84 -0.41 -17.42
C THR A 121 21.72 -0.26 -18.93
N LYS A 122 22.30 -1.19 -19.71
CA LYS A 122 22.13 -1.22 -21.18
C LYS A 122 20.64 -1.15 -21.59
N LEU A 123 19.78 -1.89 -20.89
CA LEU A 123 18.33 -1.90 -21.13
C LEU A 123 17.71 -0.52 -20.88
N THR A 124 17.97 0.10 -19.72
CA THR A 124 17.42 1.44 -19.40
C THR A 124 17.93 2.53 -20.33
N ILE A 125 19.19 2.44 -20.78
CA ILE A 125 19.75 3.41 -21.73
C ILE A 125 19.04 3.29 -23.08
N LYS A 126 18.89 2.06 -23.60
CA LYS A 126 18.15 1.80 -24.84
C LYS A 126 16.70 2.28 -24.74
N TYR A 127 16.03 1.93 -23.65
CA TYR A 127 14.65 2.34 -23.40
C TYR A 127 14.51 3.86 -23.30
N GLN A 128 15.39 4.55 -22.57
CA GLN A 128 15.31 6.01 -22.46
C GLN A 128 15.59 6.70 -23.79
N LYS A 129 16.52 6.16 -24.59
CA LYS A 129 16.77 6.65 -25.96
C LYS A 129 15.52 6.51 -26.83
N PHE A 130 14.85 5.35 -26.77
CA PHE A 130 13.59 5.11 -27.46
C PHE A 130 12.50 6.11 -27.07
N LEU A 131 12.32 6.38 -25.76
CA LEU A 131 11.36 7.40 -25.31
C LEU A 131 11.71 8.79 -25.84
N GLN A 132 13.00 9.17 -25.82
CA GLN A 132 13.47 10.46 -26.33
C GLN A 132 13.20 10.64 -27.82
N GLU A 133 13.51 9.62 -28.64
CA GLU A 133 13.26 9.62 -30.09
C GLU A 133 11.76 9.80 -30.40
N ASN A 134 10.88 9.21 -29.59
CA ASN A 134 9.43 9.34 -29.73
C ASN A 134 8.84 10.59 -29.03
N LYS A 135 9.68 11.44 -28.40
CA LYS A 135 9.26 12.58 -27.56
C LYS A 135 8.26 12.17 -26.47
N TRP A 136 8.41 10.97 -25.92
CA TRP A 136 7.56 10.44 -24.85
C TRP A 136 8.26 10.51 -23.49
N LEU A 137 7.44 10.48 -22.44
CA LEU A 137 7.84 10.35 -21.05
C LEU A 137 7.03 9.22 -20.43
N ASP A 138 7.64 8.44 -19.54
CA ASP A 138 6.87 7.57 -18.66
C ASP A 138 6.60 8.24 -17.30
N PHE A 139 5.84 7.57 -16.44
CA PHE A 139 5.53 8.09 -15.10
C PHE A 139 6.78 8.30 -14.24
N SER A 140 7.79 7.44 -14.35
CA SER A 140 9.04 7.58 -13.59
C SER A 140 9.87 8.77 -14.05
N ASP A 141 9.81 9.13 -15.33
CA ASP A 141 10.46 10.33 -15.87
C ASP A 141 9.93 11.60 -15.23
N LEU A 142 8.63 11.68 -14.93
CA LEU A 142 8.06 12.85 -14.25
C LEU A 142 8.73 13.10 -12.88
N GLU A 143 8.97 12.02 -12.12
CA GLU A 143 9.60 12.11 -10.80
C GLU A 143 11.08 12.51 -10.91
N ILE A 144 11.80 11.94 -11.89
CA ILE A 144 13.21 12.24 -12.14
C ILE A 144 13.37 13.69 -12.63
N LEU A 145 12.54 14.14 -13.56
CA LEU A 145 12.56 15.50 -14.11
C LEU A 145 12.27 16.54 -13.04
N LEU A 146 11.25 16.33 -12.20
CA LEU A 146 10.93 17.27 -11.13
C LEU A 146 12.07 17.33 -10.10
N ASN A 147 12.66 16.19 -9.72
CA ASN A 147 13.84 16.18 -8.84
C ASN A 147 15.02 16.95 -9.45
N LYS A 148 15.30 16.75 -10.74
CA LYS A 148 16.36 17.48 -11.45
C LYS A 148 16.12 18.99 -11.39
N ARG A 149 14.89 19.44 -11.71
CA ARG A 149 14.54 20.87 -11.64
C ARG A 149 14.66 21.42 -10.23
N LEU A 150 14.20 20.69 -9.21
CA LEU A 150 14.35 21.09 -7.82
C LEU A 150 15.82 21.15 -7.35
N ALA A 151 16.72 20.44 -8.01
CA ALA A 151 18.16 20.51 -7.74
C ALA A 151 18.82 21.70 -8.45
N THR A 152 18.41 22.01 -9.68
CA THR A 152 19.08 23.01 -10.53
C THR A 152 18.47 24.41 -10.43
N ASP A 153 17.14 24.53 -10.29
CA ASP A 153 16.43 25.79 -10.23
C ASP A 153 16.11 26.18 -8.78
N LYS A 154 16.95 27.05 -8.21
CA LYS A 154 16.81 27.55 -6.84
C LYS A 154 15.53 28.38 -6.66
N ARG A 155 15.15 29.19 -7.67
CA ARG A 155 13.96 30.06 -7.59
C ARG A 155 12.71 29.21 -7.56
N PHE A 156 12.58 28.25 -8.47
CA PHE A 156 11.46 27.32 -8.47
C PHE A 156 11.35 26.55 -7.15
N LYS A 157 12.47 26.01 -6.65
CA LYS A 157 12.48 25.31 -5.35
C LYS A 157 12.02 26.20 -4.20
N GLN A 158 12.44 27.46 -4.14
CA GLN A 158 12.01 28.41 -3.11
C GLN A 158 10.51 28.72 -3.22
N THR A 159 10.03 29.00 -4.43
CA THR A 159 8.59 29.20 -4.70
C THR A 159 7.78 27.99 -4.27
N LEU A 160 8.23 26.78 -4.64
CA LEU A 160 7.53 25.54 -4.30
C LEU A 160 7.46 25.31 -2.78
N LYS A 161 8.57 25.52 -2.07
CA LYS A 161 8.61 25.46 -0.60
C LYS A 161 7.65 26.45 0.04
N ALA A 162 7.60 27.68 -0.46
CA ALA A 162 6.72 28.73 0.06
C ALA A 162 5.24 28.44 -0.23
N ASN A 163 4.96 27.75 -1.34
CA ASN A 163 3.61 27.37 -1.76
C ASN A 163 3.05 26.20 -0.96
N TYR A 164 3.87 25.25 -0.49
CA TYR A 164 3.37 24.09 0.26
C TYR A 164 4.00 24.01 1.65
N LYS A 165 3.45 24.76 2.62
CA LYS A 165 3.95 24.79 4.01
C LYS A 165 3.61 23.53 4.79
N TYR A 166 2.47 22.88 4.52
CA TYR A 166 2.01 21.70 5.26
C TYR A 166 1.87 20.53 4.30
N ILE A 167 2.71 19.50 4.46
CA ILE A 167 2.79 18.36 3.54
C ILE A 167 2.39 17.10 4.28
N PHE A 168 1.45 16.35 3.73
CA PHE A 168 0.96 15.08 4.28
C PHE A 168 1.23 13.98 3.28
N ILE A 169 1.86 12.89 3.73
CA ILE A 169 2.12 11.72 2.89
C ILE A 169 1.44 10.51 3.53
N ASP A 170 0.47 9.93 2.82
CA ASP A 170 -0.18 8.67 3.18
C ASP A 170 0.54 7.47 2.55
N GLU A 171 0.43 6.30 3.18
CA GLU A 171 1.06 5.05 2.73
C GLU A 171 2.58 5.19 2.44
N PHE A 172 3.32 5.90 3.31
CA PHE A 172 4.73 6.22 3.10
C PHE A 172 5.62 5.00 2.88
N GLN A 173 5.25 3.82 3.38
CA GLN A 173 6.00 2.59 3.13
C GLN A 173 6.09 2.21 1.65
N ASP A 174 5.20 2.76 0.80
CA ASP A 174 5.22 2.56 -0.65
C ASP A 174 6.07 3.62 -1.39
N THR A 175 6.73 4.51 -0.65
CA THR A 175 7.55 5.59 -1.20
C THR A 175 8.89 5.07 -1.71
N SER A 176 9.26 5.45 -2.93
CA SER A 176 10.56 5.13 -3.55
C SER A 176 11.67 6.09 -3.09
N MET A 177 12.94 5.75 -3.35
CA MET A 177 14.07 6.65 -3.08
C MET A 177 13.95 7.97 -3.84
N VAL A 178 13.51 7.95 -5.10
CA VAL A 178 13.33 9.16 -5.94
C VAL A 178 12.27 10.08 -5.33
N GLN A 179 11.15 9.53 -4.85
CA GLN A 179 10.10 10.29 -4.17
C GLN A 179 10.60 10.86 -2.83
N PHE A 180 11.37 10.09 -2.06
CA PHE A 180 11.98 10.60 -0.84
C PHE A 180 12.98 11.74 -1.10
N LEU A 181 13.83 11.63 -2.14
CA LEU A 181 14.73 12.71 -2.53
C LEU A 181 13.95 14.00 -2.82
N MET A 182 12.81 13.90 -3.48
CA MET A 182 11.91 15.03 -3.73
C MET A 182 11.43 15.69 -2.43
N LEU A 183 11.03 14.89 -1.45
CA LEU A 183 10.63 15.40 -0.13
C LEU A 183 11.76 16.16 0.57
N LYS A 184 13.02 15.74 0.41
CA LYS A 184 14.18 16.48 0.98
C LYS A 184 14.25 17.91 0.45
N HIS A 185 13.80 18.18 -0.77
CA HIS A 185 13.75 19.53 -1.32
C HIS A 185 12.74 20.42 -0.60
N PHE A 186 11.79 19.91 0.18
CA PHE A 186 10.86 20.71 0.99
C PHE A 186 11.39 21.06 2.37
N LYS A 187 12.50 20.46 2.83
CA LYS A 187 13.05 20.73 4.16
C LYS A 187 13.42 22.22 4.29
N SER A 188 12.82 22.89 5.26
CA SER A 188 13.10 24.29 5.61
C SER A 188 12.72 24.57 7.06
N ASN A 189 12.90 25.83 7.49
CA ASN A 189 12.50 26.25 8.83
C ASN A 189 10.98 26.34 9.02
N THR A 190 10.22 26.53 7.93
CA THR A 190 8.78 26.80 7.96
C THR A 190 7.90 25.64 7.49
N ASN A 191 8.44 24.68 6.74
CA ASN A 191 7.66 23.56 6.21
C ASN A 191 7.45 22.49 7.28
N GLN A 192 6.22 22.00 7.42
CA GLN A 192 5.87 20.82 8.21
C GLN A 192 5.59 19.63 7.29
N ILE A 193 6.10 18.45 7.66
CA ILE A 193 5.87 17.21 6.91
C ILE A 193 5.35 16.15 7.87
N PHE A 194 4.16 15.63 7.57
CA PHE A 194 3.49 14.58 8.32
C PHE A 194 3.35 13.34 7.46
N CYS A 195 4.20 12.35 7.70
CA CYS A 195 4.17 11.08 6.98
C CYS A 195 3.45 10.02 7.82
N VAL A 196 2.68 9.16 7.18
CA VAL A 196 2.04 8.00 7.81
C VAL A 196 2.42 6.75 7.05
N GLY A 197 2.79 5.69 7.75
CA GLY A 197 3.09 4.42 7.09
C GLY A 197 3.08 3.21 8.03
N ASP A 198 2.98 2.04 7.41
CA ASP A 198 3.11 0.74 8.05
C ASP A 198 4.26 -0.04 7.38
N PRO A 199 5.45 -0.13 8.01
CA PRO A 199 6.56 -0.91 7.48
C PRO A 199 6.16 -2.37 7.16
N ASN A 200 5.24 -2.96 7.93
CA ASN A 200 4.78 -4.33 7.74
C ASN A 200 3.83 -4.48 6.54
N GLN A 201 3.37 -3.37 5.93
CA GLN A 201 2.60 -3.37 4.68
C GLN A 201 3.43 -2.95 3.47
N SER A 202 4.77 -2.87 3.57
CA SER A 202 5.65 -2.61 2.43
C SER A 202 5.76 -3.86 1.54
N ILE A 203 4.91 -3.95 0.51
CA ILE A 203 4.81 -5.10 -0.41
C ILE A 203 5.00 -4.74 -1.89
N TYR A 204 5.49 -3.53 -2.18
CA TYR A 204 5.78 -3.07 -3.53
C TYR A 204 7.29 -2.89 -3.74
N ALA A 205 8.12 -3.82 -3.26
CA ALA A 205 9.58 -3.71 -3.43
C ALA A 205 9.98 -3.74 -4.92
N PHE A 206 9.25 -4.50 -5.74
CA PHE A 206 9.36 -4.48 -7.20
C PHE A 206 9.02 -3.12 -7.84
N ARG A 207 8.45 -2.17 -7.11
CA ARG A 207 8.27 -0.76 -7.53
C ARG A 207 9.29 0.18 -6.91
N GLY A 208 10.34 -0.36 -6.29
CA GLY A 208 11.39 0.39 -5.61
C GLY A 208 11.01 0.92 -4.23
N ALA A 209 9.87 0.50 -3.66
CA ALA A 209 9.52 0.80 -2.27
C ALA A 209 10.43 0.02 -1.31
N SER A 210 10.85 0.64 -0.22
CA SER A 210 11.71 -0.03 0.76
C SER A 210 11.48 0.52 2.16
N GLU A 211 11.43 -0.38 3.15
CA GLU A 211 11.46 0.00 4.57
C GLU A 211 12.68 0.87 4.93
N LYS A 212 13.77 0.74 4.17
CA LYS A 212 14.94 1.62 4.32
C LYS A 212 14.57 3.10 4.15
N VAL A 213 13.64 3.42 3.24
CA VAL A 213 13.21 4.81 2.99
C VAL A 213 12.52 5.41 4.22
N ILE A 214 11.79 4.60 4.99
CA ILE A 214 11.20 5.04 6.28
C ILE A 214 12.31 5.44 7.26
N ASN A 215 13.32 4.58 7.42
CA ASN A 215 14.45 4.86 8.30
C ASN A 215 15.26 6.09 7.83
N ASP A 216 15.49 6.22 6.53
CA ASP A 216 16.19 7.35 5.93
C ASP A 216 15.41 8.66 6.13
N TYR A 217 14.07 8.63 6.03
CA TYR A 217 13.21 9.77 6.36
C TYR A 217 13.35 10.18 7.82
N ILE A 218 13.17 9.23 8.74
CA ILE A 218 13.23 9.50 10.19
C ILE A 218 14.60 10.11 10.55
N LYS A 219 15.69 9.51 10.06
CA LYS A 219 17.05 9.98 10.31
C LYS A 219 17.31 11.36 9.67
N TYR A 220 16.96 11.54 8.40
CA TYR A 220 17.27 12.78 7.68
C TYR A 220 16.46 13.97 8.20
N PHE A 221 15.17 13.79 8.48
CA PHE A 221 14.31 14.86 8.99
C PHE A 221 14.42 15.04 10.50
N LYS A 222 15.05 14.11 11.23
CA LYS A 222 14.97 14.00 12.69
C LYS A 222 13.49 13.97 13.13
N ALA A 223 12.70 13.16 12.42
CA ALA A 223 11.25 13.17 12.58
C ALA A 223 10.84 12.56 13.93
N LYS A 224 9.88 13.18 14.60
CA LYS A 224 9.27 12.62 15.80
C LYS A 224 8.39 11.44 15.40
N ILE A 225 8.59 10.30 16.07
CA ILE A 225 7.78 9.10 15.84
C ILE A 225 6.59 9.09 16.78
N TYR A 226 5.40 8.88 16.21
CA TYR A 226 4.18 8.58 16.94
C TYR A 226 3.68 7.19 16.54
N TYR A 227 3.12 6.44 17.48
CA TYR A 227 2.69 5.06 17.26
C TYR A 227 1.17 4.94 17.29
N LEU A 228 0.59 4.26 16.30
CA LEU A 228 -0.78 3.75 16.37
C LEU A 228 -0.77 2.22 16.35
N ASP A 229 -1.19 1.64 17.46
CA ASP A 229 -1.16 0.21 17.76
C ASP A 229 -2.56 -0.40 17.94
N LEU A 230 -3.57 0.41 18.26
CA LEU A 230 -4.95 -0.03 18.39
C LEU A 230 -5.62 -0.21 17.01
N ASN A 231 -5.86 -1.46 16.64
CA ASN A 231 -6.60 -1.91 15.47
C ASN A 231 -8.12 -1.85 15.73
N TYR A 232 -8.85 -1.28 14.77
CA TYR A 232 -10.30 -1.11 14.78
C TYR A 232 -11.03 -1.98 13.75
N ARG A 233 -10.29 -2.78 12.98
CA ARG A 233 -10.79 -3.55 11.84
C ARG A 233 -11.07 -4.99 12.22
N SER A 234 -10.08 -5.66 12.79
CA SER A 234 -10.00 -7.10 12.93
C SER A 234 -10.19 -7.51 14.39
N GLY A 235 -10.97 -8.57 14.60
CA GLY A 235 -11.12 -9.16 15.94
C GLY A 235 -9.84 -9.82 16.45
N GLU A 236 -9.83 -10.18 17.73
CA GLU A 236 -8.65 -10.60 18.50
C GLU A 236 -7.82 -11.72 17.86
N ASN A 237 -8.45 -12.81 17.39
CA ASN A 237 -7.72 -13.96 16.86
C ASN A 237 -6.95 -13.64 15.57
N ILE A 238 -7.54 -12.85 14.68
CA ILE A 238 -6.87 -12.36 13.46
C ILE A 238 -5.71 -11.42 13.82
N VAL A 239 -5.90 -10.49 14.78
CA VAL A 239 -4.83 -9.59 15.23
C VAL A 239 -3.67 -10.36 15.86
N ARG A 240 -3.98 -11.38 16.66
CA ARG A 240 -2.98 -12.29 17.24
C ARG A 240 -2.20 -13.03 16.15
N ALA A 241 -2.90 -13.64 15.19
CA ALA A 241 -2.26 -14.32 14.05
C ALA A 241 -1.34 -13.36 13.27
N ALA A 242 -1.79 -12.13 13.03
CA ALA A 242 -1.00 -11.11 12.34
C ALA A 242 0.27 -10.72 13.09
N ASN A 243 0.18 -10.50 14.40
CA ASN A 243 1.34 -10.23 15.25
C ASN A 243 2.32 -11.41 15.30
N ASN A 244 1.79 -12.64 15.37
CA ASN A 244 2.57 -13.86 15.48
C ASN A 244 3.38 -14.14 14.22
N VAL A 245 2.77 -13.99 13.04
CA VAL A 245 3.51 -14.13 11.79
C VAL A 245 4.56 -13.04 11.65
N ILE A 246 4.17 -11.77 11.76
CA ILE A 246 5.07 -10.67 11.39
C ILE A 246 6.33 -10.58 12.26
N ARG A 247 6.27 -11.04 13.52
CA ARG A 247 7.43 -11.05 14.44
C ARG A 247 8.60 -11.91 13.97
N TYR A 248 8.37 -12.86 13.04
CA TYR A 248 9.43 -13.67 12.44
C TYR A 248 10.30 -12.86 11.46
N ASN A 249 9.87 -11.66 11.05
CA ASN A 249 10.77 -10.70 10.40
C ASN A 249 11.69 -10.08 11.47
N LYS A 250 12.96 -10.51 11.46
CA LYS A 250 13.97 -10.08 12.45
C LYS A 250 14.36 -8.61 12.31
N SER A 251 14.34 -8.08 11.09
CA SER A 251 14.61 -6.68 10.78
C SER A 251 13.31 -5.88 10.69
N GLY A 252 13.39 -4.60 11.08
CA GLY A 252 12.30 -3.65 10.92
C GLY A 252 11.66 -3.20 12.23
N PHE A 253 10.63 -2.37 12.11
CA PHE A 253 9.95 -1.80 13.26
C PHE A 253 9.08 -2.83 13.99
N LYS A 254 9.42 -3.12 15.25
CA LYS A 254 8.63 -3.98 16.13
C LYS A 254 7.40 -3.24 16.64
N GLN A 255 6.33 -3.23 15.85
CA GLN A 255 5.01 -2.76 16.30
C GLN A 255 4.10 -3.96 16.56
N LYS A 256 3.54 -4.01 17.78
CA LYS A 256 2.50 -4.98 18.15
C LYS A 256 1.13 -4.31 18.05
N LEU A 257 0.20 -4.96 17.36
CA LEU A 257 -1.19 -4.52 17.27
C LEU A 257 -2.02 -5.03 18.44
N PHE A 258 -2.99 -4.23 18.87
CA PHE A 258 -4.01 -4.59 19.85
C PHE A 258 -5.40 -4.32 19.29
N THR A 259 -6.44 -4.98 19.79
CA THR A 259 -7.84 -4.69 19.41
C THR A 259 -8.71 -4.60 20.66
N ARG A 260 -9.75 -3.78 20.59
CA ARG A 260 -10.78 -3.63 21.64
C ARG A 260 -12.15 -4.11 21.17
N LEU A 261 -12.22 -4.77 20.01
CA LEU A 261 -13.47 -5.37 19.53
C LEU A 261 -13.87 -6.50 20.47
N LYS A 262 -15.11 -6.44 20.99
CA LYS A 262 -15.63 -7.46 21.92
C LYS A 262 -15.84 -8.81 21.23
N GLU A 263 -16.27 -8.80 19.98
CA GLU A 263 -16.47 -10.01 19.18
C GLU A 263 -15.10 -10.60 18.79
N LYS A 264 -14.86 -11.84 19.20
CA LYS A 264 -13.67 -12.58 18.77
C LYS A 264 -13.84 -12.96 17.30
N SER A 265 -12.85 -12.62 16.49
CA SER A 265 -12.79 -13.11 15.11
C SER A 265 -12.51 -14.61 15.08
N ILE A 266 -12.87 -15.27 13.98
CA ILE A 266 -12.64 -16.70 13.78
C ILE A 266 -11.50 -16.86 12.76
N VAL A 267 -10.52 -17.70 13.10
CA VAL A 267 -9.47 -18.13 12.17
C VAL A 267 -9.64 -19.63 11.95
N VAL A 268 -10.00 -20.02 10.73
CA VAL A 268 -10.22 -21.41 10.33
C VAL A 268 -9.03 -21.86 9.49
N VAL A 269 -8.42 -22.99 9.86
CA VAL A 269 -7.37 -23.64 9.05
C VAL A 269 -7.95 -24.94 8.51
N LYS A 270 -7.85 -25.14 7.19
CA LYS A 270 -8.26 -26.39 6.55
C LYS A 270 -7.19 -26.86 5.58
N TYR A 271 -7.02 -28.17 5.54
CA TYR A 271 -6.11 -28.87 4.67
C TYR A 271 -6.92 -29.79 3.77
N PHE A 272 -6.64 -29.77 2.47
CA PHE A 272 -7.38 -30.54 1.47
C PHE A 272 -6.46 -31.48 0.71
N VAL A 273 -6.96 -32.68 0.41
CA VAL A 273 -6.20 -33.68 -0.37
C VAL A 273 -5.97 -33.25 -1.82
N ASN A 274 -6.83 -32.39 -2.37
CA ASN A 274 -6.71 -31.86 -3.72
C ASN A 274 -7.41 -30.50 -3.87
N GLU A 275 -7.27 -29.90 -5.06
CA GLU A 275 -7.85 -28.59 -5.42
C GLU A 275 -9.39 -28.62 -5.50
N GLU A 276 -9.97 -29.73 -5.96
CA GLU A 276 -11.41 -29.90 -6.11
C GLU A 276 -12.13 -29.84 -4.75
N ARG A 277 -11.66 -30.60 -3.75
CA ARG A 277 -12.20 -30.59 -2.39
C ARG A 277 -12.06 -29.22 -1.71
N GLN A 278 -10.98 -28.50 -1.98
CA GLN A 278 -10.82 -27.12 -1.50
C GLN A 278 -11.89 -26.21 -2.12
N THR A 279 -12.15 -26.36 -3.42
CA THR A 279 -13.14 -25.57 -4.14
C THR A 279 -14.57 -25.87 -3.66
N ASP A 280 -14.91 -27.15 -3.45
CA ASP A 280 -16.19 -27.59 -2.89
C ASP A 280 -16.45 -26.95 -1.51
N PHE A 281 -15.41 -26.98 -0.66
CA PHE A 281 -15.49 -26.36 0.66
C PHE A 281 -15.73 -24.85 0.57
N ILE A 282 -14.97 -24.13 -0.27
CA ILE A 282 -15.14 -22.68 -0.44
C ILE A 282 -16.56 -22.37 -0.92
N TYR A 283 -17.08 -23.12 -1.89
CA TYR A 283 -18.45 -22.95 -2.39
C TYR A 283 -19.50 -23.16 -1.30
N SER A 284 -19.43 -24.28 -0.57
CA SER A 284 -20.36 -24.61 0.51
C SER A 284 -20.31 -23.59 1.65
N GLU A 285 -19.09 -23.19 2.05
CA GLU A 285 -18.90 -22.20 3.11
C GLU A 285 -19.46 -20.83 2.69
N ILE A 286 -19.23 -20.40 1.45
CA ILE A 286 -19.82 -19.16 0.92
C ILE A 286 -21.34 -19.23 0.96
N TYR A 287 -21.95 -20.33 0.53
CA TYR A 287 -23.41 -20.50 0.60
C TYR A 287 -23.94 -20.37 2.03
N GLN A 288 -23.28 -21.02 3.00
CA GLN A 288 -23.65 -20.92 4.41
C GLN A 288 -23.52 -19.49 4.95
N LEU A 289 -22.43 -18.80 4.60
CA LEU A 289 -22.20 -17.41 5.02
C LEU A 289 -23.26 -16.46 4.44
N LEU A 290 -23.65 -16.63 3.18
CA LEU A 290 -24.69 -15.82 2.56
C LEU A 290 -26.07 -16.12 3.19
N THR A 291 -26.36 -17.38 3.49
CA THR A 291 -27.58 -17.80 4.21
C THR A 291 -27.62 -17.22 5.63
N ALA A 292 -26.46 -17.07 6.27
CA ALA A 292 -26.32 -16.38 7.56
C ALA A 292 -26.39 -14.84 7.46
N GLY A 293 -26.65 -14.28 6.27
CA GLY A 293 -26.89 -12.85 6.05
C GLY A 293 -25.65 -12.02 5.71
N PHE A 294 -24.49 -12.63 5.46
CA PHE A 294 -23.34 -11.89 4.95
C PHE A 294 -23.59 -11.43 3.50
N LYS A 295 -23.06 -10.25 3.14
CA LYS A 295 -23.17 -9.73 1.77
C LYS A 295 -22.00 -10.21 0.91
N GLN A 296 -22.26 -10.52 -0.36
CA GLN A 296 -21.23 -11.01 -1.29
C GLN A 296 -20.03 -10.05 -1.40
N GLU A 297 -20.27 -8.74 -1.47
CA GLU A 297 -19.20 -7.73 -1.58
C GLU A 297 -18.32 -7.62 -0.31
N LYS A 298 -18.73 -8.26 0.80
CA LYS A 298 -17.97 -8.35 2.05
C LYS A 298 -17.18 -9.64 2.16
N ILE A 299 -17.22 -10.51 1.14
CA ILE A 299 -16.44 -11.73 1.05
C ILE A 299 -15.33 -11.53 0.01
N ALA A 300 -14.11 -11.95 0.35
CA ALA A 300 -12.99 -11.97 -0.57
C ALA A 300 -12.27 -13.31 -0.60
N ILE A 301 -11.91 -13.76 -1.80
CA ILE A 301 -10.98 -14.85 -2.06
C ILE A 301 -9.67 -14.21 -2.53
N LEU A 302 -8.63 -14.34 -1.71
CA LEU A 302 -7.31 -13.78 -1.93
C LEU A 302 -6.32 -14.87 -2.32
N TYR A 303 -5.48 -14.57 -3.31
CA TYR A 303 -4.53 -15.51 -3.87
C TYR A 303 -3.20 -14.84 -4.26
N ARG A 304 -2.13 -15.65 -4.30
CA ARG A 304 -0.82 -15.19 -4.78
C ARG A 304 -0.67 -15.32 -6.29
N ASN A 305 -1.16 -16.43 -6.86
CA ASN A 305 -1.03 -16.78 -8.27
C ASN A 305 -2.41 -16.95 -8.95
N HIS A 306 -2.56 -16.38 -10.15
CA HIS A 306 -3.80 -16.41 -10.94
C HIS A 306 -4.26 -17.80 -11.37
N TYR A 307 -3.34 -18.75 -11.55
CA TYR A 307 -3.66 -20.09 -12.08
C TYR A 307 -4.75 -20.79 -11.26
N PHE A 308 -4.57 -20.87 -9.94
CA PHE A 308 -5.54 -21.50 -9.04
C PHE A 308 -6.84 -20.68 -8.91
N ALA A 309 -6.71 -19.36 -8.91
CA ALA A 309 -7.87 -18.49 -8.82
C ALA A 309 -8.82 -18.64 -10.01
N ASN A 310 -8.31 -18.85 -11.22
CA ASN A 310 -9.14 -18.98 -12.42
C ASN A 310 -10.05 -20.21 -12.39
N LYS A 311 -9.58 -21.32 -11.81
CA LYS A 311 -10.38 -22.55 -11.65
C LYS A 311 -11.50 -22.37 -10.62
N ILE A 312 -11.17 -21.79 -9.47
CA ILE A 312 -12.18 -21.40 -8.46
C ILE A 312 -13.17 -20.40 -9.06
N LYS A 313 -12.66 -19.46 -9.87
CA LYS A 313 -13.51 -18.45 -10.49
C LYS A 313 -14.54 -19.07 -11.42
N ALA A 314 -14.12 -20.01 -12.27
CA ALA A 314 -15.01 -20.70 -13.18
C ALA A 314 -16.16 -21.38 -12.44
N ARG A 315 -15.93 -21.93 -11.25
CA ARG A 315 -16.97 -22.62 -10.50
C ARG A 315 -17.83 -21.72 -9.62
N ILE A 316 -17.23 -20.72 -8.97
CA ILE A 316 -17.94 -19.85 -8.02
C ILE A 316 -18.70 -18.73 -8.74
N PHE A 317 -18.12 -18.12 -9.78
CA PHE A 317 -18.72 -16.94 -10.41
C PHE A 317 -19.73 -17.25 -11.52
N GLN A 318 -20.00 -18.53 -11.80
CA GLN A 318 -21.12 -18.91 -12.64
C GLN A 318 -22.43 -18.75 -11.84
N GLY A 319 -23.28 -17.80 -12.24
CA GLY A 319 -24.59 -17.57 -11.62
C GLY A 319 -24.59 -16.54 -10.48
N TYR A 320 -24.95 -16.96 -9.27
CA TYR A 320 -25.40 -16.06 -8.18
C TYR A 320 -24.29 -15.28 -7.46
N TYR A 321 -23.02 -15.70 -7.53
CA TYR A 321 -21.94 -15.16 -6.68
C TYR A 321 -21.04 -14.12 -7.35
N GLN A 322 -21.53 -13.43 -8.39
CA GLN A 322 -20.76 -12.48 -9.21
C GLN A 322 -20.17 -11.29 -8.44
N ARG A 323 -20.70 -10.96 -7.25
CA ARG A 323 -20.25 -9.80 -6.46
C ARG A 323 -19.18 -10.15 -5.42
N ILE A 324 -18.76 -11.42 -5.31
CA ILE A 324 -17.67 -11.81 -4.43
C ILE A 324 -16.34 -11.30 -5.01
N ASN A 325 -15.46 -10.79 -4.15
CA ASN A 325 -14.18 -10.27 -4.59
C ASN A 325 -13.19 -11.44 -4.77
N CYS A 326 -12.59 -11.58 -5.94
CA CYS A 326 -11.50 -12.55 -6.16
C CYS A 326 -10.28 -11.82 -6.71
N LEU A 327 -9.33 -11.55 -5.82
CA LEU A 327 -8.25 -10.59 -6.03
C LEU A 327 -6.89 -11.21 -5.68
N THR A 328 -5.84 -10.76 -6.36
CA THR A 328 -4.49 -10.99 -5.85
C THR A 328 -4.30 -10.29 -4.49
N ILE A 329 -3.42 -10.80 -3.65
CA ILE A 329 -3.10 -10.15 -2.36
C ILE A 329 -2.64 -8.69 -2.56
N HIS A 330 -1.86 -8.42 -3.60
CA HIS A 330 -1.40 -7.08 -3.95
C HIS A 330 -2.56 -6.12 -4.27
N GLN A 331 -3.58 -6.59 -5.01
CA GLN A 331 -4.78 -5.80 -5.32
C GLN A 331 -5.69 -5.59 -4.11
N ALA A 332 -5.65 -6.51 -3.14
CA ALA A 332 -6.44 -6.41 -1.92
C ALA A 332 -5.89 -5.37 -0.92
N LYS A 333 -4.67 -4.86 -1.13
CA LYS A 333 -4.09 -3.82 -0.27
C LYS A 333 -4.98 -2.58 -0.22
N GLY A 334 -5.17 -2.04 0.97
CA GLY A 334 -6.09 -0.92 1.23
C GLY A 334 -7.58 -1.31 1.32
N LEU A 335 -7.98 -2.49 0.84
CA LEU A 335 -9.35 -3.00 0.99
C LEU A 335 -9.57 -3.64 2.37
N GLU A 336 -10.83 -3.98 2.66
CA GLU A 336 -11.24 -4.68 3.87
C GLU A 336 -12.55 -5.44 3.65
N PHE A 337 -12.63 -6.64 4.23
CA PHE A 337 -13.71 -7.59 4.02
C PHE A 337 -14.14 -8.19 5.36
N ASP A 338 -15.42 -8.50 5.52
CA ASP A 338 -15.88 -9.21 6.72
C ASP A 338 -15.26 -10.60 6.77
N ILE A 339 -15.10 -11.22 5.59
CA ILE A 339 -14.64 -12.59 5.41
C ILE A 339 -13.55 -12.64 4.35
N VAL A 340 -12.45 -13.33 4.67
CA VAL A 340 -11.35 -13.57 3.72
C VAL A 340 -11.03 -15.06 3.67
N PHE A 341 -11.04 -15.60 2.46
CA PHE A 341 -10.43 -16.89 2.12
C PHE A 341 -9.06 -16.64 1.53
N LEU A 342 -8.01 -17.13 2.17
CA LEU A 342 -6.65 -17.14 1.63
C LEU A 342 -6.34 -18.54 1.12
N ILE A 343 -6.30 -18.67 -0.20
CA ILE A 343 -6.23 -19.97 -0.87
C ILE A 343 -4.80 -20.37 -1.22
N ASN A 344 -4.62 -21.67 -1.49
CA ASN A 344 -3.37 -22.26 -1.96
C ASN A 344 -2.13 -21.90 -1.12
N LEU A 345 -2.26 -21.96 0.21
CA LEU A 345 -1.16 -21.70 1.13
C LEU A 345 -0.15 -22.85 1.16
N GLN A 346 0.71 -22.92 0.15
CA GLN A 346 1.74 -23.94 -0.02
C GLN A 346 3.15 -23.33 -0.05
N GLU A 347 4.14 -24.05 0.46
CA GLU A 347 5.56 -23.72 0.24
C GLU A 347 5.87 -23.70 -1.27
N GLY A 348 6.55 -22.65 -1.72
CA GLY A 348 6.85 -22.40 -3.12
C GLY A 348 5.77 -21.61 -3.88
N ASP A 349 4.59 -21.35 -3.29
CA ASP A 349 3.63 -20.35 -3.80
C ASP A 349 3.51 -19.16 -2.86
N LEU A 350 3.11 -19.38 -1.60
CA LEU A 350 3.13 -18.35 -0.54
C LEU A 350 3.68 -18.98 0.74
N PRO A 351 5.00 -18.89 1.00
CA PRO A 351 5.96 -18.02 0.30
C PRO A 351 6.38 -18.52 -1.09
N HIS A 352 6.54 -17.58 -2.02
CA HIS A 352 7.08 -17.86 -3.36
C HIS A 352 8.60 -18.10 -3.31
N TYR A 353 9.09 -19.15 -4.00
CA TYR A 353 10.48 -19.63 -3.86
C TYR A 353 11.56 -18.64 -4.35
N GLN A 354 11.23 -17.77 -5.31
CA GLN A 354 12.15 -16.73 -5.83
C GLN A 354 12.13 -15.43 -5.04
N SER A 355 11.24 -15.30 -4.05
CA SER A 355 11.01 -14.05 -3.35
C SER A 355 11.62 -14.08 -1.96
N GLU A 356 12.12 -12.93 -1.52
CA GLU A 356 12.62 -12.76 -0.16
C GLU A 356 11.53 -13.14 0.87
N LEU A 357 11.86 -14.05 1.78
CA LEU A 357 10.89 -14.60 2.73
C LEU A 357 10.24 -13.50 3.58
N SER A 358 10.99 -12.44 3.90
CA SER A 358 10.47 -11.32 4.68
C SER A 358 9.38 -10.52 3.94
N GLU A 359 9.48 -10.44 2.62
CA GLU A 359 8.51 -9.76 1.75
C GLU A 359 7.25 -10.61 1.59
N GLU A 360 7.39 -11.91 1.30
CA GLU A 360 6.26 -12.83 1.22
C GLU A 360 5.52 -12.93 2.56
N ARG A 361 6.24 -12.78 3.68
CA ARG A 361 5.62 -12.69 5.02
C ARG A 361 4.83 -11.40 5.22
N ARG A 362 5.34 -10.25 4.75
CA ARG A 362 4.57 -8.99 4.73
C ARG A 362 3.34 -9.12 3.83
N LEU A 363 3.46 -9.81 2.70
CA LEU A 363 2.35 -10.10 1.80
C LEU A 363 1.27 -10.93 2.50
N PHE A 364 1.65 -12.01 3.18
CA PHE A 364 0.74 -12.80 4.02
C PHE A 364 0.10 -11.95 5.13
N TYR A 365 0.88 -11.13 5.85
CA TYR A 365 0.38 -10.19 6.86
C TYR A 365 -0.65 -9.21 6.29
N VAL A 366 -0.42 -8.67 5.09
CA VAL A 366 -1.39 -7.81 4.41
C VAL A 366 -2.69 -8.57 4.13
N ALA A 367 -2.59 -9.80 3.62
CA ALA A 367 -3.75 -10.65 3.29
C ALA A 367 -4.63 -10.90 4.52
N ILE A 368 -4.05 -11.38 5.62
CA ILE A 368 -4.82 -11.73 6.83
C ILE A 368 -5.40 -10.50 7.51
N THR A 369 -4.73 -9.34 7.44
CA THR A 369 -5.24 -8.07 7.99
C THR A 369 -6.28 -7.37 7.11
N ARG A 370 -6.71 -8.00 6.00
CA ARG A 370 -7.91 -7.57 5.24
C ARG A 370 -9.19 -8.07 5.89
N ALA A 371 -9.13 -9.15 6.67
CA ALA A 371 -10.28 -9.78 7.31
C ALA A 371 -10.72 -9.06 8.58
N LYS A 372 -12.02 -8.84 8.76
CA LYS A 372 -12.60 -8.27 9.98
C LYS A 372 -13.05 -9.35 10.96
N LYS A 373 -13.89 -10.27 10.48
CA LYS A 373 -14.63 -11.24 11.31
C LYS A 373 -14.14 -12.67 11.14
N ARG A 374 -14.00 -13.14 9.90
CA ARG A 374 -13.58 -14.53 9.62
C ARG A 374 -12.41 -14.58 8.64
N LEU A 375 -11.42 -15.41 8.96
CA LEU A 375 -10.25 -15.68 8.12
C LEU A 375 -10.13 -17.18 7.91
N TYR A 376 -10.15 -17.62 6.65
CA TYR A 376 -9.95 -19.01 6.26
C TYR A 376 -8.57 -19.15 5.61
N LEU A 377 -7.71 -19.97 6.22
CA LEU A 377 -6.37 -20.30 5.73
C LEU A 377 -6.43 -21.70 5.12
N LEU A 378 -6.37 -21.77 3.79
CA LEU A 378 -6.60 -23.02 3.06
C LEU A 378 -5.31 -23.50 2.39
N ALA A 379 -4.84 -24.68 2.79
CA ALA A 379 -3.68 -25.36 2.25
C ALA A 379 -4.08 -26.72 1.66
N LYS A 380 -3.16 -27.37 0.95
CA LYS A 380 -3.35 -28.74 0.48
C LYS A 380 -2.33 -29.67 1.14
N THR A 381 -2.69 -30.94 1.28
CA THR A 381 -1.79 -32.00 1.77
C THR A 381 -1.19 -32.81 0.62
N ASP A 382 -1.26 -32.28 -0.59
CA ASP A 382 -0.74 -32.91 -1.80
C ASP A 382 0.80 -32.82 -1.87
N MET A 383 1.37 -32.92 -3.06
CA MET A 383 2.83 -33.00 -3.32
C MET A 383 3.68 -31.90 -2.66
N LYS A 384 3.09 -30.76 -2.27
CA LYS A 384 3.81 -29.65 -1.63
C LYS A 384 3.46 -29.54 -0.15
N LYS A 385 4.48 -29.22 0.67
CA LYS A 385 4.29 -28.92 2.08
C LYS A 385 3.39 -27.69 2.26
N PRO A 386 2.46 -27.70 3.23
CA PRO A 386 1.72 -26.50 3.61
C PRO A 386 2.64 -25.34 3.98
N SER A 387 2.20 -24.12 3.69
CA SER A 387 2.94 -22.90 3.99
C SER A 387 3.31 -22.82 5.48
N ARG A 388 4.58 -22.52 5.76
CA ARG A 388 5.07 -22.24 7.11
C ARG A 388 4.30 -21.11 7.80
N PHE A 389 3.76 -20.16 7.03
CA PHE A 389 3.03 -19.02 7.59
C PHE A 389 1.77 -19.43 8.35
N ILE A 390 1.15 -20.57 8.02
CA ILE A 390 0.03 -21.11 8.79
C ILE A 390 0.47 -21.44 10.21
N ARG A 391 1.61 -22.12 10.38
CA ARG A 391 2.14 -22.45 11.72
C ARG A 391 2.57 -21.20 12.46
N GLU A 392 3.25 -20.27 11.78
CA GLU A 392 3.69 -19.00 12.36
C GLU A 392 2.53 -18.13 12.92
N CYS A 393 1.27 -18.37 12.53
CA CYS A 393 0.10 -17.68 13.11
C CYS A 393 -0.21 -18.07 14.57
N PHE A 394 0.15 -19.29 14.98
CA PHE A 394 -0.34 -19.88 16.23
C PHE A 394 0.74 -20.15 17.28
N VAL A 395 2.00 -19.97 16.88
CA VAL A 395 3.16 -19.91 17.78
C VAL A 395 3.38 -18.46 18.15
#